data_AF-A0AAJ6MKL6-F1
#
_entry.id   AF-A0AAJ6MKL6-F1
#
_cell.length_a   1.000
_cell.length_b   1.000
_cell.length_c   1.000
_cell.angle_alpha   90.00
_cell.angle_beta   90.00
_cell.angle_gamma   90.00
#
_symmetry.space_group_name_H-M   'P 1'
#
loop_
_entity.id
_entity.type
_entity.pdbx_description
1 polymer ?
#
loop_
_entity_poly.entity_id
_entity_poly.type
_entity_poly.pdbx_seq_one_letter_code
_entity_poly.pdbx_strand_id
1 'polypeptide(L)'
;MPVALVILLLDISLIYHAARTGRLQPWAFIILMVPLIGALAYIVVELIPEWWGGPGAAQARKRVANRLDPEKRYRELSDRLATSDTIANRAALAAECQNVGRFEEAESHYDHVLGLPQGDDPAYALAKAEAQFARKQPAEALATLDALRERWPDFESAEGHLLYARSLAEIGRLDEALEEYQAVTQFPAPRRGSAMACCCSWSAAPPRRAWCSTSC
;
A
#
# COMPACT_ATOMS: atom_id res chain seq x y z
N MET A 1 32.55 -14.85 30.79
CA MET A 1 32.45 -13.83 31.87
C MET A 1 31.52 -12.64 31.53
N PRO A 2 31.46 -12.06 30.32
CA PRO A 2 30.54 -10.93 30.06
C PRO A 2 29.06 -11.34 29.93
N VAL A 3 28.78 -12.53 29.37
CA VAL A 3 27.41 -13.04 29.19
C VAL A 3 26.70 -13.27 30.52
N ALA A 4 27.41 -13.78 31.54
CA ALA A 4 26.84 -14.00 32.87
C ALA A 4 26.43 -12.70 33.57
N LEU A 5 27.16 -11.60 33.32
CA LEU A 5 26.86 -10.29 33.89
C LEU A 5 25.63 -9.66 33.23
N VAL A 6 25.47 -9.83 31.92
CA VAL A 6 24.26 -9.41 31.19
C VAL A 6 23.02 -10.18 31.66
N ILE A 7 23.17 -11.51 31.85
CA ILE A 7 22.08 -12.35 32.37
C ILE A 7 21.71 -11.94 33.81
N LEU A 8 22.70 -11.70 34.67
CA LEU A 8 22.47 -11.26 36.05
C LEU A 8 21.73 -9.90 36.12
N LEU A 9 22.12 -8.93 35.28
CA LEU A 9 21.46 -7.62 35.22
C LEU A 9 20.03 -7.71 34.70
N LEU A 10 19.79 -8.62 33.74
CA LEU A 10 18.46 -8.91 33.22
C LEU A 10 17.57 -9.53 34.31
N ASP A 11 18.08 -10.54 35.03
CA ASP A 11 17.38 -11.20 36.13
C ASP A 11 17.04 -10.22 37.26
N ILE A 12 17.99 -9.36 37.67
CA ILE A 12 17.75 -8.34 38.71
C ILE A 12 16.65 -7.36 38.27
N SER A 13 16.64 -6.96 36.99
CA SER A 13 15.63 -6.06 36.44
C SER A 13 14.24 -6.70 36.40
N LEU A 14 14.16 -7.99 36.04
CA LEU A 14 12.94 -8.79 36.04
C LEU A 14 12.39 -9.01 37.46
N ILE A 15 13.26 -9.32 38.42
CA ILE A 15 12.90 -9.47 39.84
C ILE A 15 12.36 -8.15 40.39
N TYR A 16 13.01 -7.03 40.09
CA TYR A 16 12.55 -5.70 40.51
C TYR A 16 11.17 -5.35 39.93
N HIS A 17 10.92 -5.68 38.66
CA HIS A 17 9.64 -5.44 38.02
C HIS A 17 8.53 -6.34 38.59
N ALA A 18 8.80 -7.63 38.80
CA ALA A 18 7.88 -8.59 39.41
C ALA A 18 7.54 -8.23 40.86
N ALA A 19 8.49 -7.67 41.61
CA ALA A 19 8.26 -7.13 42.95
C ALA A 19 7.36 -5.89 42.94
N ARG A 20 7.40 -5.11 41.86
CA ARG A 20 6.57 -3.90 41.69
C ARG A 20 5.12 -4.21 41.28
N THR A 21 4.87 -5.35 40.61
CA THR A 21 3.54 -5.75 40.10
C THR A 21 2.71 -6.59 41.09
N GLY A 22 3.27 -6.98 42.25
CA GLY A 22 2.51 -7.43 43.42
C GLY A 22 1.94 -8.86 43.36
N ARG A 23 2.29 -9.70 42.38
CA ARG A 23 1.87 -11.12 42.27
C ARG A 23 3.03 -12.11 42.42
N LEU A 24 3.70 -12.03 43.57
CA LEU A 24 4.99 -12.66 43.86
C LEU A 24 5.00 -14.19 44.11
N GLN A 25 3.87 -14.90 44.12
CA GLN A 25 3.83 -16.24 44.76
C GLN A 25 4.12 -17.45 43.85
N PRO A 26 3.71 -17.53 42.57
CA PRO A 26 4.08 -18.69 41.73
C PRO A 26 5.37 -18.48 40.92
N TRP A 27 5.56 -17.29 40.34
CA TRP A 27 6.59 -17.05 39.32
C TRP A 27 7.99 -16.82 39.89
N ALA A 28 8.09 -16.21 41.08
CA ALA A 28 9.38 -15.93 41.71
C ALA A 28 10.17 -17.23 41.98
N PHE A 29 9.49 -18.31 42.35
CA PHE A 29 10.12 -19.61 42.58
C PHE A 29 10.62 -20.26 41.28
N ILE A 30 9.84 -20.15 40.19
CA ILE A 30 10.19 -20.68 38.87
C ILE A 30 11.40 -19.94 38.28
N ILE A 31 11.42 -18.60 38.41
CA ILE A 31 12.53 -17.75 37.95
C ILE A 31 13.81 -17.99 38.77
N LEU A 32 13.69 -18.26 40.07
CA LEU A 32 14.83 -18.57 40.94
C LEU A 32 15.47 -19.94 40.62
N MET A 33 14.65 -20.97 40.37
CA MET A 33 15.14 -22.34 40.16
C MET A 33 15.72 -22.57 38.76
N VAL A 34 15.18 -21.90 37.73
CA VAL A 34 15.64 -22.05 36.35
C VAL A 34 15.64 -20.68 35.66
N PRO A 35 16.67 -19.84 35.86
CA PRO A 35 16.67 -18.42 35.46
C PRO A 35 16.42 -18.22 33.97
N LEU A 36 17.08 -19.01 33.11
CA LEU A 36 17.01 -18.84 31.67
C LEU A 36 15.62 -19.20 31.09
N ILE A 37 14.98 -20.25 31.63
CA ILE A 37 13.68 -20.74 31.14
C ILE A 37 12.54 -19.97 31.82
N GLY A 38 12.69 -19.63 33.10
CA GLY A 38 11.72 -18.83 33.85
C GLY A 38 11.58 -17.41 33.30
N ALA A 39 12.69 -16.76 32.94
CA ALA A 39 12.67 -15.45 32.29
C ALA A 39 11.99 -15.51 30.91
N LEU A 40 12.31 -16.51 30.10
CA LEU A 40 11.73 -16.67 28.77
C LEU A 40 10.24 -17.02 28.83
N ALA A 41 9.82 -17.90 29.75
CA ALA A 41 8.42 -18.23 29.98
C ALA A 41 7.62 -17.03 30.49
N TYR A 42 8.17 -16.21 31.40
CA TYR A 42 7.51 -15.01 31.90
C TYR A 42 7.34 -13.95 30.80
N ILE A 43 8.36 -13.74 29.97
CA ILE A 43 8.27 -12.85 28.80
C ILE A 43 7.16 -13.33 27.86
N VAL A 44 7.07 -14.63 27.57
CA VAL A 44 6.08 -15.18 26.63
C VAL A 44 4.66 -15.17 27.19
N VAL A 45 4.47 -15.47 28.47
CA VAL A 45 3.15 -15.65 29.08
C VAL A 45 2.58 -14.36 29.67
N GLU A 46 3.41 -13.48 30.24
CA GLU A 46 2.95 -12.30 30.97
C GLU A 46 3.21 -10.99 30.20
N LEU A 47 4.36 -10.85 29.52
CA LEU A 47 4.74 -9.61 28.83
C LEU A 47 4.08 -9.46 27.44
N ILE A 48 3.97 -10.57 26.68
CA ILE A 48 3.30 -10.58 25.37
C ILE A 48 1.82 -10.14 25.44
N PRO A 49 0.96 -10.63 26.37
CA PRO A 49 -0.44 -10.21 26.40
C PRO A 49 -0.63 -8.71 26.73
N GLU A 50 0.24 -8.10 27.54
CA GLU A 50 0.17 -6.66 27.82
C GLU A 50 0.61 -5.80 26.62
N TRP A 51 1.64 -6.23 25.88
CA TRP A 51 2.08 -5.54 24.66
C TRP A 51 1.11 -5.72 23.49
N TRP A 52 0.35 -6.82 23.48
CA TRP A 52 -0.67 -7.10 22.46
C TRP A 52 -2.09 -6.66 22.83
N GLY A 53 -2.31 -6.13 24.04
CA GLY A 53 -3.62 -5.67 24.52
C GLY A 53 -3.91 -4.17 24.32
N GLY A 54 -2.90 -3.38 23.93
CA GLY A 54 -3.07 -1.93 23.75
C GLY A 54 -3.90 -1.54 22.51
N PRO A 55 -4.50 -0.33 22.46
CA PRO A 55 -5.23 0.17 21.28
C PRO A 55 -4.43 0.14 19.97
N GLY A 56 -3.09 0.22 20.04
CA GLY A 56 -2.18 0.09 18.89
C GLY A 56 -1.93 -1.35 18.41
N ALA A 57 -2.17 -2.36 19.25
CA ALA A 57 -1.96 -3.75 18.90
C ALA A 57 -3.00 -4.27 17.89
N ALA A 58 -4.24 -3.78 17.96
CA ALA A 58 -5.26 -4.06 16.96
C ALA A 58 -4.87 -3.54 15.56
N GLN A 59 -4.23 -2.36 15.51
CA GLN A 59 -3.75 -1.76 14.26
C GLN A 59 -2.52 -2.50 13.71
N ALA A 60 -1.61 -2.94 14.59
CA ALA A 60 -0.46 -3.78 14.22
C ALA A 60 -0.91 -5.14 13.69
N ARG A 61 -1.88 -5.80 14.33
CA ARG A 61 -2.49 -7.06 13.84
C ARG A 61 -3.15 -6.89 12.48
N LYS A 62 -3.89 -5.81 12.24
CA LYS A 62 -4.47 -5.53 10.91
C LYS A 62 -3.40 -5.34 9.83
N ARG A 63 -2.30 -4.64 10.13
CA ARG A 63 -1.18 -4.46 9.19
C ARG A 63 -0.44 -5.76 8.90
N VAL A 64 -0.26 -6.60 9.92
CA VAL A 64 0.38 -7.92 9.79
C VAL A 64 -0.55 -8.90 9.06
N ALA A 65 -1.85 -8.92 9.37
CA ALA A 65 -2.85 -9.72 8.66
C ALA A 65 -2.98 -9.32 7.19
N ASN A 66 -3.00 -8.02 6.86
CA ASN A 66 -3.03 -7.55 5.47
C ASN A 66 -1.76 -7.90 4.69
N ARG A 67 -0.61 -8.10 5.37
CA ARG A 67 0.62 -8.59 4.73
C ARG A 67 0.67 -10.10 4.59
N LEU A 68 0.10 -10.83 5.54
CA LEU A 68 0.10 -12.30 5.54
C LEU A 68 -0.96 -12.88 4.60
N ASP A 69 -2.09 -12.19 4.41
CA ASP A 69 -3.18 -12.66 3.54
C ASP A 69 -3.81 -11.48 2.76
N PRO A 70 -3.09 -10.91 1.77
CA PRO A 70 -3.65 -9.93 0.85
C PRO A 70 -4.82 -10.50 0.02
N GLU A 71 -4.86 -11.82 -0.18
CA GLU A 71 -5.88 -12.50 -0.97
C GLU A 71 -7.23 -12.65 -0.24
N LYS A 72 -7.25 -12.67 1.09
CA LYS A 72 -8.51 -12.77 1.86
C LYS A 72 -9.51 -11.69 1.46
N ARG A 73 -9.05 -10.46 1.28
CA ARG A 73 -9.89 -9.33 0.92
C ARG A 73 -10.41 -9.43 -0.51
N TYR A 74 -9.58 -9.91 -1.43
CA TYR A 74 -10.00 -10.25 -2.79
C TYR A 74 -11.10 -11.33 -2.79
N ARG A 75 -10.92 -12.42 -2.04
CA ARG A 75 -11.92 -13.50 -1.92
C ARG A 75 -13.23 -12.98 -1.36
N GLU A 76 -13.19 -12.18 -0.30
CA GLU A 76 -14.39 -11.61 0.30
C GLU A 76 -15.16 -10.70 -0.68
N LEU A 77 -14.47 -9.87 -1.47
CA LEU A 77 -15.11 -9.04 -2.48
C LEU A 77 -15.63 -9.86 -3.67
N SER A 78 -14.90 -10.90 -4.07
CA SER A 78 -15.34 -11.82 -5.12
C SER A 78 -16.63 -12.54 -4.71
N ASP A 79 -16.71 -13.00 -3.45
CA ASP A 79 -17.91 -13.64 -2.90
C ASP A 79 -19.09 -12.66 -2.82
N ARG A 80 -18.83 -11.40 -2.43
CA ARG A 80 -19.86 -10.34 -2.43
C ARG A 80 -20.37 -10.05 -3.83
N LEU A 81 -19.49 -9.99 -4.82
CA LEU A 81 -19.88 -9.79 -6.22
C LEU A 81 -20.72 -10.97 -6.72
N ALA A 82 -20.33 -12.21 -6.39
CA ALA A 82 -21.09 -13.41 -6.74
C ALA A 82 -22.49 -13.43 -6.09
N THR A 83 -22.62 -12.85 -4.90
CA THR A 83 -23.91 -12.73 -4.20
C THR A 83 -24.76 -11.57 -4.75
N SER A 84 -24.13 -10.46 -5.11
CA SER A 84 -24.79 -9.24 -5.57
C SER A 84 -23.94 -8.52 -6.61
N ASP A 85 -24.29 -8.70 -7.88
CA ASP A 85 -23.62 -8.05 -9.02
C ASP A 85 -24.10 -6.60 -9.15
N THR A 86 -23.48 -5.72 -8.36
CA THR A 86 -23.68 -4.26 -8.46
C THR A 86 -22.41 -3.59 -8.97
N ILE A 87 -22.57 -2.44 -9.63
CA ILE A 87 -21.44 -1.63 -10.11
C ILE A 87 -20.45 -1.32 -8.98
N ALA A 88 -20.95 -0.94 -7.80
CA ALA A 88 -20.12 -0.64 -6.64
C ALA A 88 -19.31 -1.86 -6.16
N ASN A 89 -19.93 -3.05 -6.11
CA ASN A 89 -19.22 -4.27 -5.72
C ASN A 89 -18.16 -4.66 -6.76
N ARG A 90 -18.46 -4.49 -8.05
CA ARG A 90 -17.53 -4.79 -9.15
C ARG A 90 -16.35 -3.83 -9.18
N ALA A 91 -16.60 -2.54 -9.01
CA ALA A 91 -15.54 -1.52 -8.89
C ALA A 91 -14.67 -1.75 -7.65
N ALA A 92 -15.26 -2.12 -6.51
CA ALA A 92 -14.50 -2.47 -5.32
C ALA A 92 -13.59 -3.68 -5.55
N LEU A 93 -14.11 -4.73 -6.22
CA LEU A 93 -13.30 -5.89 -6.59
C LEU A 93 -12.16 -5.49 -7.54
N ALA A 94 -12.44 -4.68 -8.56
CA ALA A 94 -11.45 -4.20 -9.52
C ALA A 94 -10.32 -3.41 -8.85
N ALA A 95 -10.64 -2.54 -7.89
CA ALA A 95 -9.66 -1.79 -7.10
C ALA A 95 -8.76 -2.73 -6.27
N GLU A 96 -9.32 -3.76 -5.63
CA GLU A 96 -8.50 -4.75 -4.92
C GLU A 96 -7.68 -5.63 -5.87
N CYS A 97 -8.19 -5.93 -7.07
CA CYS A 97 -7.41 -6.61 -8.09
C CYS A 97 -6.13 -5.82 -8.44
N GLN A 98 -6.21 -4.49 -8.55
CA GLN A 98 -5.03 -3.66 -8.73
C GLN A 98 -4.06 -3.74 -7.54
N ASN A 99 -4.57 -3.72 -6.30
CA ASN A 99 -3.74 -3.84 -5.09
C ASN A 99 -2.99 -5.18 -5.00
N VAL A 100 -3.63 -6.27 -5.47
CA VAL A 100 -3.05 -7.62 -5.48
C VAL A 100 -2.15 -7.85 -6.71
N GLY A 101 -2.17 -6.94 -7.69
CA GLY A 101 -1.37 -7.02 -8.92
C GLY A 101 -2.03 -7.81 -10.06
N ARG A 102 -3.34 -8.09 -9.95
CA ARG A 102 -4.16 -8.78 -10.96
C ARG A 102 -4.79 -7.76 -11.90
N PHE A 103 -3.95 -7.01 -12.59
CA PHE A 103 -4.37 -5.86 -13.40
C PHE A 103 -5.25 -6.23 -14.60
N GLU A 104 -5.06 -7.41 -15.18
CA GLU A 104 -5.87 -7.89 -16.31
C GLU A 104 -7.35 -8.10 -15.93
N GLU A 105 -7.59 -8.70 -14.76
CA GLU A 105 -8.95 -8.87 -14.26
C GLU A 105 -9.55 -7.55 -13.79
N ALA A 106 -8.72 -6.65 -13.23
CA ALA A 106 -9.17 -5.30 -12.91
C ALA A 106 -9.70 -4.59 -14.16
N GLU A 107 -8.94 -4.63 -15.26
CA GLU A 107 -9.36 -4.04 -16.54
C GLU A 107 -10.68 -4.63 -17.04
N SER A 108 -10.82 -5.97 -17.05
CA SER A 108 -12.06 -6.63 -17.47
C SER A 108 -13.27 -6.21 -16.62
N HIS A 109 -13.08 -6.04 -15.31
CA HIS A 109 -14.13 -5.55 -14.43
C HIS A 109 -14.50 -4.09 -14.70
N TYR A 110 -13.52 -3.21 -14.96
CA TYR A 110 -13.79 -1.81 -15.33
C TYR A 110 -14.45 -1.68 -16.70
N ASP A 111 -14.05 -2.50 -17.68
CA ASP A 111 -14.71 -2.54 -18.99
C ASP A 111 -16.18 -2.90 -18.88
N HIS A 112 -16.49 -3.89 -18.04
CA HIS A 112 -17.87 -4.25 -17.77
C HIS A 112 -18.65 -3.12 -17.10
N VAL A 113 -18.03 -2.40 -16.14
CA VAL A 113 -18.66 -1.27 -15.47
C VAL A 113 -18.93 -0.12 -16.46
N LEU A 114 -17.96 0.25 -17.28
CA LEU A 114 -18.08 1.32 -18.28
C LEU A 114 -19.09 0.98 -19.39
N GLY A 115 -19.32 -0.30 -19.66
CA GLY A 115 -20.36 -0.75 -20.59
C GLY A 115 -21.79 -0.63 -20.04
N LEU A 116 -21.97 -0.42 -18.73
CA LEU A 116 -23.29 -0.27 -18.11
C LEU A 116 -23.73 1.20 -18.14
N PRO A 117 -25.01 1.51 -18.43
CA PRO A 117 -25.52 2.89 -18.48
C PRO A 117 -25.31 3.69 -17.18
N GLN A 118 -25.28 3.00 -16.04
CA GLN A 118 -25.10 3.61 -14.72
C GLN A 118 -23.62 3.69 -14.27
N GLY A 119 -22.69 3.16 -15.08
CA GLY A 119 -21.26 3.11 -14.81
C GLY A 119 -20.42 4.09 -15.64
N ASP A 120 -21.05 5.01 -16.38
CA ASP A 120 -20.40 6.05 -17.18
C ASP A 120 -19.84 7.18 -16.27
N ASP A 121 -18.88 6.82 -15.41
CA ASP A 121 -18.19 7.73 -14.47
C ASP A 121 -16.70 7.83 -14.86
N PRO A 122 -16.13 9.05 -15.00
CA PRO A 122 -14.72 9.25 -15.34
C PRO A 122 -13.75 8.58 -14.34
N ALA A 123 -14.15 8.39 -13.08
CA ALA A 123 -13.32 7.71 -12.10
C ALA A 123 -13.00 6.26 -12.49
N TYR A 124 -13.95 5.53 -13.10
CA TYR A 124 -13.72 4.15 -13.54
C TYR A 124 -12.83 4.08 -14.78
N ALA A 125 -12.96 5.04 -15.69
CA ALA A 125 -12.09 5.14 -16.87
C ALA A 125 -10.64 5.51 -16.49
N LEU A 126 -10.45 6.40 -15.52
CA LEU A 126 -9.12 6.69 -14.96
C LEU A 126 -8.52 5.45 -14.28
N ALA A 127 -9.29 4.76 -13.44
CA ALA A 127 -8.83 3.54 -12.77
C ALA A 127 -8.49 2.41 -13.76
N LYS A 128 -9.21 2.31 -14.89
CA LYS A 128 -8.87 1.40 -15.99
C LYS A 128 -7.52 1.76 -16.61
N ALA A 129 -7.27 3.04 -16.91
CA ALA A 129 -5.99 3.48 -17.46
C ALA A 129 -4.83 3.20 -16.49
N GLU A 130 -5.03 3.35 -15.18
CA GLU A 130 -4.04 3.00 -14.16
C GLU A 130 -3.69 1.50 -14.20
N ALA A 131 -4.70 0.64 -14.34
CA ALA A 131 -4.49 -0.80 -14.47
C ALA A 131 -3.69 -1.16 -15.73
N GLN A 132 -4.03 -0.57 -16.88
CA GLN A 132 -3.30 -0.77 -18.15
C GLN A 132 -1.85 -0.29 -18.08
N PHE A 133 -1.61 0.87 -17.46
CA PHE A 133 -0.27 1.38 -17.24
C PHE A 133 0.55 0.43 -16.35
N ALA A 134 -0.06 -0.11 -15.28
CA ALA A 134 0.58 -1.08 -14.40
C ALA A 134 0.89 -2.42 -15.10
N ARG A 135 0.14 -2.80 -16.15
CA ARG A 135 0.44 -3.93 -17.05
C ARG A 135 1.60 -3.68 -18.01
N LYS A 136 2.20 -2.49 -18.01
CA LYS A 136 3.20 -2.03 -18.99
C LYS A 136 2.64 -1.92 -20.42
N GLN A 137 1.36 -1.54 -20.54
CA GLN A 137 0.72 -1.20 -21.81
C GLN A 137 0.45 0.31 -21.87
N PRO A 138 1.51 1.16 -21.95
CA PRO A 138 1.33 2.61 -21.89
C PRO A 138 0.56 3.17 -23.10
N ALA A 139 0.62 2.51 -24.26
CA ALA A 139 -0.14 2.91 -25.44
C ALA A 139 -1.65 2.74 -25.28
N GLU A 140 -2.09 1.65 -24.64
CA GLU A 140 -3.49 1.40 -24.33
C GLU A 140 -3.98 2.35 -23.23
N ALA A 141 -3.15 2.58 -22.21
CA ALA A 141 -3.43 3.56 -21.16
C ALA A 141 -3.63 4.97 -21.74
N LEU A 142 -2.78 5.41 -22.68
CA LEU A 142 -2.99 6.69 -23.38
C LEU A 142 -4.30 6.72 -24.16
N ALA A 143 -4.62 5.67 -24.93
CA ALA A 143 -5.87 5.63 -25.68
C ALA A 143 -7.10 5.73 -24.75
N THR A 144 -7.05 5.07 -23.58
CA THR A 144 -8.10 5.18 -22.57
C THR A 144 -8.19 6.58 -21.97
N LEU A 145 -7.05 7.26 -21.74
CA LEU A 145 -7.01 8.63 -21.22
C LEU A 145 -7.45 9.68 -22.26
N ASP A 146 -7.11 9.49 -23.53
CA ASP A 146 -7.60 10.34 -24.62
C ASP A 146 -9.13 10.20 -24.76
N ALA A 147 -9.65 8.96 -24.70
CA ALA A 147 -11.10 8.72 -24.70
C ALA A 147 -11.80 9.33 -23.48
N LEU A 148 -11.17 9.29 -22.29
CA LEU A 148 -11.65 9.95 -21.08
C LEU A 148 -11.78 11.47 -21.31
N ARG A 149 -10.74 12.11 -21.88
CA ARG A 149 -10.72 13.56 -22.14
C ARG A 149 -11.74 13.98 -23.20
N GLU A 150 -11.94 13.18 -24.23
CA GLU A 150 -12.97 13.42 -25.25
C GLU A 150 -14.39 13.28 -24.68
N ARG A 151 -14.60 12.28 -23.81
CA ARG A 151 -15.92 11.98 -23.23
C ARG A 151 -16.30 12.95 -22.12
N TRP A 152 -15.34 13.35 -21.29
CA TRP A 152 -15.53 14.25 -20.14
C TRP A 152 -14.48 15.36 -20.12
N PRO A 153 -14.66 16.42 -20.94
CA PRO A 153 -13.72 17.53 -20.98
C PRO A 153 -13.65 18.33 -19.67
N ASP A 154 -14.72 18.30 -18.87
CA ASP A 154 -14.80 18.98 -17.56
C ASP A 154 -14.10 18.20 -16.43
N PHE A 155 -13.68 16.95 -16.69
CA PHE A 155 -13.01 16.12 -15.69
C PHE A 155 -11.50 16.41 -15.66
N GLU A 156 -11.10 17.32 -14.76
CA GLU A 156 -9.69 17.59 -14.48
C GLU A 156 -9.25 16.92 -13.17
N SER A 157 -8.30 15.98 -13.27
CA SER A 157 -7.69 15.31 -12.13
C SER A 157 -6.17 15.38 -12.24
N ALA A 158 -5.51 15.78 -11.15
CA ALA A 158 -4.06 15.79 -11.05
C ALA A 158 -3.46 14.40 -11.29
N GLU A 159 -4.11 13.34 -10.78
CA GLU A 159 -3.70 11.96 -11.03
C GLU A 159 -3.81 11.59 -12.52
N GLY A 160 -4.87 12.01 -13.20
CA GLY A 160 -5.07 11.78 -14.64
C GLY A 160 -3.99 12.42 -15.51
N HIS A 161 -3.69 13.71 -15.28
CA HIS A 161 -2.63 14.40 -16.02
C HIS A 161 -1.24 13.81 -15.75
N LEU A 162 -0.96 13.40 -14.50
CA LEU A 162 0.28 12.69 -14.18
C LEU A 162 0.39 11.36 -14.90
N LEU A 163 -0.68 10.57 -14.93
CA LEU A 163 -0.70 9.29 -15.62
C LEU A 163 -0.51 9.47 -17.14
N TYR A 164 -1.10 10.52 -17.71
CA TYR A 164 -0.93 10.88 -19.12
C TYR A 164 0.52 11.20 -19.46
N ALA A 165 1.14 12.11 -18.70
CA ALA A 165 2.55 12.47 -18.87
C ALA A 165 3.49 11.26 -18.71
N ARG A 166 3.22 10.38 -17.74
CA ARG A 166 3.98 9.14 -17.55
C ARG A 166 3.85 8.17 -18.72
N SER A 167 2.64 8.03 -19.24
CA SER A 167 2.37 7.14 -20.37
C SER A 167 3.03 7.64 -21.66
N LEU A 168 3.01 8.96 -21.91
CA LEU A 168 3.77 9.59 -23.00
C LEU A 168 5.27 9.36 -22.87
N ALA A 169 5.81 9.49 -21.65
CA ALA A 169 7.24 9.28 -21.38
C ALA A 169 7.67 7.82 -21.65
N GLU A 170 6.88 6.83 -21.23
CA GLU A 170 7.17 5.41 -21.48
C GLU A 170 7.10 5.02 -22.96
N ILE A 171 6.29 5.72 -23.76
CA ILE A 171 6.21 5.52 -25.23
C ILE A 171 7.36 6.22 -25.97
N GLY A 172 8.07 7.16 -25.30
CA GLY A 172 9.18 7.91 -25.88
C GLY A 172 8.78 9.26 -26.49
N ARG A 173 7.55 9.73 -26.28
CA ARG A 173 7.08 11.07 -26.68
C ARG A 173 7.48 12.10 -25.62
N LEU A 174 8.79 12.29 -25.47
CA LEU A 174 9.37 13.04 -24.35
C LEU A 174 9.04 14.54 -24.36
N ASP A 175 8.96 15.16 -25.55
CA ASP A 175 8.67 16.59 -25.67
C ASP A 175 7.26 16.90 -25.14
N GLU A 176 6.26 16.12 -25.57
CA GLU A 176 4.87 16.25 -25.12
C GLU A 176 4.70 15.87 -23.65
N ALA A 177 5.42 14.84 -23.18
CA ALA A 177 5.41 14.48 -21.76
C ALA A 177 5.92 15.64 -20.89
N LEU A 178 6.92 16.38 -21.35
CA LEU A 178 7.53 17.47 -20.60
C LEU A 178 6.58 18.67 -20.48
N GLU A 179 5.87 19.00 -21.55
CA GLU A 179 4.79 20.01 -21.54
C GLU A 179 3.70 19.64 -20.52
N GLU A 180 3.23 18.39 -20.55
CA GLU A 180 2.21 17.90 -19.62
C GLU A 180 2.71 17.87 -18.16
N TYR A 181 3.97 17.47 -17.91
CA TYR A 181 4.55 17.55 -16.57
C TYR A 181 4.60 18.99 -16.06
N GLN A 182 4.94 19.95 -16.91
CA GLN A 182 4.92 21.37 -16.53
C GLN A 182 3.50 21.83 -16.19
N ALA A 183 2.50 21.41 -16.97
CA ALA A 183 1.09 21.71 -16.69
C ALA A 183 0.64 21.16 -15.32
N VAL A 184 1.04 19.92 -14.98
CA VAL A 184 0.71 19.33 -13.66
C VAL A 184 1.31 20.14 -12.51
N THR A 185 2.54 20.64 -12.63
CA THR A 185 3.16 21.41 -11.54
C THR A 185 2.44 22.72 -11.21
N GLN A 186 1.63 23.23 -12.14
CA GLN A 186 0.81 24.42 -11.96
C GLN A 186 -0.55 24.09 -11.29
N PHE A 187 -0.92 22.80 -11.22
CA PHE A 187 -2.13 22.35 -10.55
C PHE A 187 -1.95 22.43 -9.02
N PRO A 188 -2.88 23.05 -8.27
CA PRO A 188 -2.78 23.11 -6.82
C PRO A 188 -2.82 21.69 -6.24
N ALA A 189 -1.74 21.27 -5.60
CA ALA A 189 -1.62 19.93 -5.03
C ALA A 189 -2.81 19.64 -4.08
N PRO A 190 -3.52 18.51 -4.24
CA PRO A 190 -4.54 18.12 -3.28
C PRO A 190 -3.89 17.91 -1.90
N ARG A 191 -4.45 18.52 -0.86
CA ARG A 191 -4.03 18.30 0.52
C ARG A 191 -4.32 16.84 0.93
N ARG A 192 -3.41 15.90 0.63
CA ARG A 192 -2.98 14.75 1.46
C ARG A 192 -2.23 13.68 0.64
N GLY A 193 -0.97 13.44 1.01
CA GLY A 193 -0.41 12.09 1.21
C GLY A 193 0.12 11.27 0.02
N SER A 194 -0.39 11.42 -1.21
CA SER A 194 -0.04 10.46 -2.29
C SER A 194 1.13 10.90 -3.19
N ALA A 195 1.26 12.20 -3.48
CA ALA A 195 2.25 12.72 -4.45
C ALA A 195 3.72 12.42 -4.05
N MET A 196 4.02 12.36 -2.76
CA MET A 196 5.40 12.17 -2.28
C MET A 196 5.91 10.73 -2.47
N ALA A 197 5.01 9.74 -2.60
CA ALA A 197 5.40 8.36 -2.86
C ALA A 197 5.90 8.14 -4.31
N CYS A 198 5.40 8.93 -5.27
CA CYS A 198 5.77 8.79 -6.69
C CYS A 198 7.11 9.45 -7.03
N CYS A 199 7.46 10.60 -6.43
CA CYS A 199 8.80 11.17 -6.62
C CYS A 199 9.91 10.25 -6.09
N CYS A 200 9.65 9.49 -5.01
CA CYS A 200 10.64 8.57 -4.46
C CYS A 200 10.88 7.33 -5.34
N SER A 201 9.87 6.81 -6.05
CA SER A 201 10.06 5.64 -6.93
C SER A 201 10.94 5.95 -8.15
N TRP A 202 10.96 7.21 -8.60
CA TRP A 202 11.82 7.65 -9.70
C TRP A 202 13.30 7.76 -9.32
N SER A 203 13.60 8.07 -8.06
CA SER A 203 14.98 8.20 -7.57
C SER A 203 15.76 6.88 -7.45
N ALA A 204 15.09 5.72 -7.63
CA ALA A 204 15.69 4.40 -7.49
C ALA A 204 16.08 3.73 -8.83
N ALA A 205 15.79 4.36 -9.98
CA ALA A 205 16.26 3.87 -11.27
C ALA A 205 17.74 4.27 -11.48
N PRO A 206 18.63 3.36 -11.91
CA PRO A 206 20.05 3.68 -12.07
C PRO A 206 20.24 4.74 -13.17
N PRO A 207 21.19 5.67 -13.03
CA PRO A 207 21.40 6.74 -13.99
C PRO A 207 21.95 6.16 -15.29
N ARG A 208 21.10 6.06 -16.32
CA ARG A 208 21.60 5.94 -17.70
C ARG A 208 22.10 7.32 -18.10
N ARG A 209 23.43 7.45 -18.10
CA ARG A 209 24.20 8.61 -18.60
C ARG A 209 23.81 8.96 -20.04
N ALA A 210 24.10 10.22 -20.40
CA ALA A 210 23.70 10.98 -21.60
C ALA A 210 22.36 11.68 -21.32
N TRP A 211 22.22 13.01 -21.34
CA TRP A 211 22.76 13.95 -22.31
C TRP A 211 23.08 15.30 -21.63
N CYS A 212 24.36 15.65 -21.58
CA CYS A 212 24.81 17.04 -21.49
C CYS A 212 25.47 17.35 -22.83
N SER A 213 24.75 17.98 -23.73
CA SER A 213 25.35 18.77 -24.82
C SER A 213 24.76 20.17 -24.76
N THR A 214 25.60 21.04 -24.24
CA THR A 214 25.51 22.48 -24.16
C THR A 214 25.28 23.08 -25.54
N SER A 215 24.25 23.91 -25.67
CA SER A 215 24.16 24.97 -26.69
C SER A 215 23.66 26.24 -26.00
N CYS A 216 24.61 27.03 -25.48
CA CYS A 216 24.68 28.49 -25.45
C CYS A 216 26.04 28.88 -24.85
#